data_AF-A0A2H6C1S4-F1
#
_entry.id   AF-A0A2H6C1S4-F1
#
_cell.length_a   1.000
_cell.length_b   1.000
_cell.length_c   1.000
_cell.angle_alpha   90.00
_cell.angle_beta   90.00
_cell.angle_gamma   90.00
#
_symmetry.space_group_name_H-M   'P 1'
#
loop_
_entity.id
_entity.type
_entity.pdbx_description
1 polymer ?
#
loop_
_entity_poly.entity_id
_entity_poly.type
_entity_poly.pdbx_seq_one_letter_code
_entity_poly.pdbx_strand_id
1 'polypeptide(L)'
;MDEFILSLFIADNKLKKTTLYQLLVGKHTTSVLCYAYFHDLLPFFSVFPSLKEEEFYQILAKINKQGYIKEEKQQISLVKNLYSSNLLQTPAFQPLNFFKFGRKEEVCWRSVRFLLQAVSFLGKETNYVPLENAPIYTQRVRTVIHQYNGNLADTLYQETAEILEVLSEEHADLLAQTLSGYQQEGAAFFQLVADKYTQYPWLDLYKSAAIHHFLAQMIKHPEYLLYKFLRPFLLQNYNQSMLKTRKLIQQGWSLDKVMQQRKLKKGTIQDHLIEWALADSAFPFSNFFSQKTQKELEKLPINSFAYPFKELKGDFNASFLEIRLYQIWRKKESLC
;
A
#
# COMPACT_ATOMS: atom_id res chain seq x y z
N MET A 1 17.40 -10.72 1.64
CA MET A 1 16.85 -10.45 0.29
C MET A 1 16.43 -11.72 -0.45
N ASP A 2 17.30 -12.73 -0.53
CA ASP A 2 17.01 -13.99 -1.22
C ASP A 2 15.66 -14.62 -0.78
N GLU A 3 15.47 -14.80 0.53
CA GLU A 3 14.26 -15.34 1.13
C GLU A 3 13.02 -14.48 0.84
N PHE A 4 13.18 -13.15 0.87
CA PHE A 4 12.11 -12.22 0.51
C PHE A 4 11.66 -12.44 -0.95
N ILE A 5 12.59 -12.51 -1.92
CA ILE A 5 12.22 -12.73 -3.33
C ILE A 5 11.53 -14.08 -3.51
N LEU A 6 12.02 -15.13 -2.85
CA LEU A 6 11.41 -16.46 -2.88
C LEU A 6 10.00 -16.45 -2.28
N SER A 7 9.75 -15.57 -1.30
CA SER A 7 8.44 -15.39 -0.66
C SER A 7 7.39 -14.69 -1.54
N LEU A 8 7.79 -14.08 -2.67
CA LEU A 8 6.89 -13.39 -3.60
C LEU A 8 6.15 -14.34 -4.55
N PHE A 9 6.49 -15.63 -4.59
CA PHE A 9 5.75 -16.64 -5.37
C PHE A 9 4.47 -17.07 -4.62
N ILE A 10 3.58 -16.11 -4.37
CA ILE A 10 2.38 -16.25 -3.53
C ILE A 10 1.26 -16.95 -4.29
N ALA A 11 0.76 -16.32 -5.35
CA ALA A 11 -0.39 -16.80 -6.12
C ALA A 11 0.01 -17.67 -7.32
N ASP A 12 1.22 -17.49 -7.84
CA ASP A 12 1.75 -18.17 -9.02
C ASP A 12 3.17 -18.66 -8.71
N ASN A 13 3.47 -19.89 -9.14
CA ASN A 13 4.83 -20.42 -9.08
C ASN A 13 5.73 -19.82 -10.18
N LYS A 14 5.20 -18.95 -11.03
CA LYS A 14 5.94 -18.22 -12.07
C LYS A 14 5.74 -16.72 -11.97
N LEU A 15 6.81 -15.98 -12.19
CA LEU A 15 6.79 -14.52 -12.26
C LEU A 15 7.61 -14.04 -13.46
N LYS A 16 7.23 -12.90 -14.04
CA LYS A 16 8.00 -12.24 -15.09
C LYS A 16 9.08 -11.37 -14.46
N LYS A 17 10.35 -11.72 -14.70
CA LYS A 17 11.55 -11.10 -14.11
C LYS A 17 11.55 -9.57 -14.19
N THR A 18 11.37 -9.03 -15.39
CA THR A 18 11.41 -7.57 -15.62
C THR A 18 10.25 -6.83 -14.96
N THR A 19 9.07 -7.43 -14.93
CA THR A 19 7.89 -6.83 -14.30
C THR A 19 7.96 -6.93 -12.78
N LEU A 20 8.54 -8.01 -12.23
CA LEU A 20 8.82 -8.13 -10.81
C LEU A 20 9.77 -7.03 -10.33
N TYR A 21 10.89 -6.80 -11.04
CA TYR A 21 11.79 -5.69 -10.74
C TYR A 21 11.05 -4.34 -10.77
N GLN A 22 10.33 -4.06 -11.86
CA GLN A 22 9.56 -2.83 -12.03
C GLN A 22 8.53 -2.60 -10.91
N LEU A 23 7.91 -3.67 -10.42
CA LEU A 23 6.99 -3.62 -9.29
C LEU A 23 7.71 -3.20 -8.01
N LEU A 24 8.83 -3.85 -7.68
CA LEU A 24 9.57 -3.60 -6.43
C LEU A 24 10.11 -2.16 -6.37
N VAL A 25 10.53 -1.59 -7.50
CA VAL A 25 11.01 -0.20 -7.57
C VAL A 25 9.89 0.83 -7.78
N GLY A 26 8.64 0.39 -7.95
CA GLY A 26 7.49 1.29 -8.05
C GLY A 26 7.26 1.93 -9.42
N LYS A 27 7.60 1.24 -10.52
CA LYS A 27 7.33 1.72 -11.88
C LYS A 27 5.83 1.86 -12.12
N HIS A 28 5.35 3.09 -12.05
CA HIS A 28 3.93 3.44 -12.05
C HIS A 28 3.29 3.40 -13.45
N THR A 29 3.15 2.20 -14.00
CA THR A 29 2.42 1.97 -15.27
C THR A 29 1.25 1.03 -15.02
N THR A 30 0.16 1.22 -15.76
CA THR A 30 -1.03 0.36 -15.67
C THR A 30 -0.70 -1.12 -15.86
N SER A 31 0.24 -1.46 -16.74
CA SER A 31 0.66 -2.85 -16.93
C SER A 31 1.33 -3.45 -15.69
N VAL A 32 2.20 -2.69 -15.02
CA VAL A 32 2.88 -3.16 -13.80
C VAL A 32 1.90 -3.24 -12.63
N LEU A 33 1.03 -2.23 -12.46
CA LEU A 33 0.02 -2.23 -11.39
C LEU A 33 -0.99 -3.38 -11.54
N CYS A 34 -1.49 -3.62 -12.76
CA CYS A 34 -2.36 -4.77 -13.03
C CYS A 34 -1.63 -6.09 -12.80
N TYR A 35 -0.37 -6.20 -13.24
CA TYR A 35 0.43 -7.41 -12.97
C TYR A 35 0.58 -7.64 -11.47
N ALA A 36 0.96 -6.60 -10.72
CA ALA A 36 1.08 -6.64 -9.27
C ALA A 36 -0.22 -7.12 -8.62
N TYR A 37 -1.34 -6.54 -9.04
CA TYR A 37 -2.65 -6.91 -8.51
C TYR A 37 -3.03 -8.35 -8.85
N PHE A 38 -2.92 -8.78 -10.11
CA PHE A 38 -3.36 -10.12 -10.51
C PHE A 38 -2.48 -11.25 -9.94
N HIS A 39 -1.22 -10.96 -9.58
CA HIS A 39 -0.32 -11.92 -8.93
C HIS A 39 -0.23 -11.78 -7.39
N ASP A 40 -1.12 -10.99 -6.75
CA ASP A 40 -1.14 -10.76 -5.29
C ASP A 40 0.14 -10.12 -4.74
N LEU A 41 0.78 -9.31 -5.57
CA LEU A 41 2.01 -8.57 -5.29
C LEU A 41 1.80 -7.06 -5.13
N LEU A 42 0.58 -6.56 -5.30
CA LEU A 42 0.26 -5.14 -5.12
C LEU A 42 0.70 -4.58 -3.76
N PRO A 43 0.55 -5.31 -2.62
CA PRO A 43 1.08 -4.87 -1.33
C PRO A 43 2.58 -4.53 -1.31
N PHE A 44 3.37 -5.10 -2.21
CA PHE A 44 4.83 -4.91 -2.29
C PHE A 44 5.23 -3.90 -3.37
N PHE A 45 4.27 -3.24 -4.01
CA PHE A 45 4.56 -2.23 -5.02
C PHE A 45 5.37 -1.09 -4.41
N SER A 46 6.53 -0.77 -5.01
CA SER A 46 7.47 0.24 -4.55
C SER A 46 8.10 -0.04 -3.16
N VAL A 47 8.19 -1.30 -2.73
CA VAL A 47 8.84 -1.66 -1.45
C VAL A 47 10.34 -1.34 -1.41
N PHE A 48 11.04 -1.39 -2.54
CA PHE A 48 12.47 -1.06 -2.64
C PHE A 48 12.71 -0.06 -3.78
N PRO A 49 12.33 1.23 -3.63
CA PRO A 49 12.42 2.22 -4.70
C PRO A 49 13.86 2.55 -5.12
N SER A 50 14.84 2.22 -4.28
CA SER A 50 16.27 2.45 -4.53
C SER A 50 17.04 1.21 -4.99
N LEU A 51 16.36 0.06 -5.13
CA LEU A 51 16.98 -1.19 -5.60
C LEU A 51 17.47 -1.03 -7.05
N LYS A 52 18.73 -1.36 -7.30
CA LYS A 52 19.32 -1.31 -8.64
C LYS A 52 18.99 -2.57 -9.43
N GLU A 53 18.87 -2.46 -10.74
CA GLU A 53 18.54 -3.60 -11.61
C GLU A 53 19.64 -4.67 -11.56
N GLU A 54 20.90 -4.25 -11.57
CA GLU A 54 22.04 -5.16 -11.53
C GLU A 54 22.05 -5.95 -10.21
N GLU A 55 21.76 -5.30 -9.09
CA GLU A 55 21.67 -5.94 -7.77
C GLU A 55 20.52 -6.97 -7.76
N PHE A 56 19.34 -6.60 -8.24
CA PHE A 56 18.21 -7.52 -8.35
C PHE A 56 18.54 -8.74 -9.21
N TYR A 57 19.19 -8.56 -10.36
CA TYR A 57 19.58 -9.67 -11.23
C TYR A 57 20.69 -10.54 -10.62
N GLN A 58 21.63 -9.97 -9.87
CA GLN A 58 22.61 -10.74 -9.11
C GLN A 58 21.95 -11.64 -8.07
N ILE A 59 20.95 -11.12 -7.34
CA ILE A 59 20.18 -11.92 -6.38
C ILE A 59 19.48 -13.08 -7.11
N LEU A 60 18.80 -12.82 -8.23
CA LEU A 60 18.15 -13.87 -9.02
C LEU A 60 19.15 -14.93 -9.52
N ALA A 61 20.31 -14.52 -10.03
CA ALA A 61 21.35 -15.43 -10.49
C ALA A 61 21.87 -16.33 -9.36
N LYS A 62 22.04 -15.77 -8.16
CA LYS A 62 22.46 -16.49 -6.96
C LYS A 62 21.44 -17.57 -6.57
N ILE A 63 20.16 -17.22 -6.43
CA ILE A 63 19.11 -18.19 -6.03
C ILE A 63 18.81 -19.21 -7.13
N ASN A 64 19.00 -18.86 -8.41
CA ASN A 64 18.95 -19.80 -9.53
C ASN A 64 20.11 -20.81 -9.46
N LYS A 65 21.35 -20.37 -9.19
CA LYS A 65 22.51 -21.26 -9.01
C LYS A 65 22.36 -22.22 -7.83
N GLN A 66 21.66 -21.80 -6.78
CA GLN A 66 21.31 -22.64 -5.63
C GLN A 66 20.16 -23.62 -5.91
N GLY A 67 19.53 -23.53 -7.09
CA GLY A 67 18.45 -24.42 -7.52
C GLY A 67 17.09 -24.12 -6.88
N TYR A 68 16.88 -22.90 -6.39
CA TYR A 68 15.57 -22.49 -5.85
C TYR A 68 14.59 -22.03 -6.93
N ILE A 69 15.10 -21.40 -7.98
CA ILE A 69 14.31 -20.97 -9.15
C ILE A 69 14.91 -21.50 -10.44
N LYS A 70 14.14 -21.42 -11.53
CA LYS A 70 14.58 -21.62 -12.91
C LYS A 70 14.16 -20.42 -13.75
N GLU A 71 15.07 -19.90 -14.57
CA GLU A 71 14.76 -18.82 -15.52
C GLU A 71 14.63 -19.37 -16.95
N GLU A 72 13.51 -19.10 -17.61
CA GLU A 72 13.25 -19.42 -19.02
C GLU A 72 12.55 -18.23 -19.70
N LYS A 73 13.10 -17.71 -20.81
CA LYS A 73 12.48 -16.64 -21.62
C LYS A 73 11.95 -15.44 -20.80
N GLN A 74 12.73 -14.92 -19.84
CA GLN A 74 12.37 -13.82 -18.92
C GLN A 74 11.30 -14.15 -17.86
N GLN A 75 10.92 -15.42 -17.74
CA GLN A 75 10.06 -15.94 -16.70
C GLN A 75 10.90 -16.71 -15.69
N ILE A 76 10.72 -16.40 -14.41
CA ILE A 76 11.32 -17.13 -13.29
C ILE A 76 10.25 -18.03 -12.69
N SER A 77 10.60 -19.29 -12.41
CA SER A 77 9.69 -20.28 -11.82
C SER A 77 10.32 -20.89 -10.58
N LEU A 78 9.54 -21.09 -9.52
CA LEU A 78 10.00 -21.77 -8.31
C LEU A 78 10.20 -23.27 -8.59
N VAL A 79 11.35 -23.81 -8.19
CA VAL A 79 11.72 -25.23 -8.42
C VAL A 79 11.51 -26.08 -7.17
N LYS A 80 11.74 -25.50 -5.99
CA LYS A 80 11.50 -26.14 -4.69
C LYS A 80 10.37 -25.43 -3.96
N ASN A 81 9.36 -26.16 -3.53
CA ASN A 81 8.33 -25.63 -2.64
C ASN A 81 8.96 -25.30 -1.29
N LEU A 82 9.27 -24.02 -1.08
CA LEU A 82 9.69 -23.47 0.21
C LEU A 82 8.47 -23.13 1.10
N TYR A 83 7.27 -23.61 0.75
CA TYR A 83 5.99 -23.16 1.30
C TYR A 83 5.84 -23.31 2.82
N SER A 84 6.62 -24.16 3.49
CA SER A 84 6.47 -24.39 4.93
C SER A 84 6.88 -23.20 5.82
N SER A 85 7.53 -22.15 5.28
CA SER A 85 8.01 -21.02 6.10
C SER A 85 8.00 -19.65 5.39
N ASN A 86 7.01 -19.36 4.54
CA ASN A 86 6.90 -18.04 3.90
C ASN A 86 6.53 -16.96 4.96
N LEU A 87 7.53 -16.19 5.41
CA LEU A 87 7.35 -15.13 6.40
C LEU A 87 6.31 -14.08 5.99
N LEU A 88 6.24 -13.72 4.69
CA LEU A 88 5.28 -12.74 4.19
C LEU A 88 3.82 -13.18 4.34
N GLN A 89 3.57 -14.49 4.51
CA GLN A 89 2.24 -15.04 4.70
C GLN A 89 1.85 -15.15 6.18
N THR A 90 2.77 -14.90 7.11
CA THR A 90 2.46 -14.92 8.55
C THR A 90 1.63 -13.69 8.96
N PRO A 91 0.82 -13.78 10.05
CA PRO A 91 0.01 -12.67 10.53
C PRO A 91 0.79 -11.36 10.77
N ALA A 92 2.07 -11.47 11.13
CA ALA A 92 2.97 -10.33 11.32
C ALA A 92 3.17 -9.49 10.04
N PHE A 93 3.12 -10.08 8.85
CA PHE A 93 3.38 -9.35 7.60
C PHE A 93 2.13 -9.11 6.76
N GLN A 94 0.99 -9.76 7.08
CA GLN A 94 -0.29 -9.56 6.39
C GLN A 94 -0.73 -8.09 6.27
N PRO A 95 -0.48 -7.19 7.26
CA PRO A 95 -0.88 -5.79 7.14
C PRO A 95 -0.04 -4.96 6.14
N LEU A 96 1.05 -5.50 5.59
CA LEU A 96 1.89 -4.76 4.64
C LEU A 96 1.06 -4.25 3.46
N ASN A 97 1.21 -2.97 3.15
CA ASN A 97 0.58 -2.37 1.96
C ASN A 97 1.35 -1.13 1.51
N PHE A 98 2.52 -1.34 0.91
CA PHE A 98 3.37 -0.26 0.37
C PHE A 98 2.66 0.52 -0.74
N PHE A 99 1.80 -0.12 -1.53
CA PHE A 99 0.98 0.58 -2.52
C PHE A 99 0.11 1.67 -1.89
N LYS A 100 -0.51 1.39 -0.74
CA LYS A 100 -1.41 2.32 -0.06
C LYS A 100 -0.68 3.33 0.84
N PHE A 101 0.41 2.91 1.48
CA PHE A 101 1.01 3.67 2.57
C PHE A 101 2.50 4.01 2.37
N GLY A 102 3.24 3.22 1.59
CA GLY A 102 4.70 3.21 1.60
C GLY A 102 5.36 4.55 1.25
N ARG A 103 4.77 5.34 0.35
CA ARG A 103 5.35 6.65 -0.04
C ARG A 103 5.40 7.66 1.12
N LYS A 104 4.51 7.54 2.11
CA LYS A 104 4.40 8.47 3.25
C LYS A 104 4.40 7.79 4.61
N GLU A 105 4.67 6.49 4.70
CA GLU A 105 4.67 5.75 5.97
C GLU A 105 5.55 6.43 7.03
N GLU A 106 6.77 6.81 6.66
CA GLU A 106 7.75 7.41 7.57
C GLU A 106 7.30 8.79 8.04
N VAL A 107 6.79 9.62 7.11
CA VAL A 107 6.26 10.95 7.43
C VAL A 107 5.04 10.84 8.34
N CYS A 108 4.14 9.89 8.06
CA CYS A 108 2.97 9.65 8.90
C CYS A 108 3.37 9.20 10.30
N TRP A 109 4.23 8.19 10.42
CA TRP A 109 4.61 7.66 11.74
C TRP A 109 5.40 8.67 12.58
N ARG A 110 6.35 9.39 11.97
CA ARG A 110 7.06 10.51 12.64
C ARG A 110 6.10 11.60 13.10
N SER A 111 5.09 11.92 12.30
CA SER A 111 4.05 12.90 12.67
C SER A 111 3.24 12.42 13.88
N VAL A 112 2.86 11.14 13.94
CA VAL A 112 2.14 10.55 15.10
C VAL A 112 2.99 10.65 16.35
N ARG A 113 4.22 10.12 16.30
CA ARG A 113 5.15 10.13 17.45
C ARG A 113 5.37 11.54 17.98
N PHE A 114 5.59 12.49 17.08
CA PHE A 114 5.84 13.88 17.48
C PHE A 114 4.59 14.57 18.05
N LEU A 115 3.40 14.31 17.49
CA LEU A 115 2.15 14.83 18.06
C LEU A 115 1.92 14.30 19.47
N LEU A 116 2.06 12.98 19.67
CA LEU A 116 1.88 12.35 20.97
C LEU A 116 2.93 12.83 21.99
N GLN A 117 4.19 12.98 21.57
CA GLN A 117 5.21 13.58 22.41
C GLN A 117 4.78 14.99 22.85
N ALA A 118 4.49 15.88 21.91
CA ALA A 118 4.15 17.26 22.23
C ALA A 118 2.94 17.39 23.17
N VAL A 119 1.93 16.54 22.95
CA VAL A 119 0.72 16.52 23.76
C VAL A 119 0.97 15.98 25.17
N SER A 120 1.85 15.00 25.34
CA SER A 120 2.20 14.45 26.65
C SER A 120 2.86 15.47 27.60
N PHE A 121 3.50 16.51 27.04
CA PHE A 121 4.16 17.61 27.75
C PHE A 121 3.24 18.80 28.06
N LEU A 122 2.06 18.89 27.44
CA LEU A 122 1.12 20.00 27.66
C LEU A 122 0.75 20.13 29.13
N GLY A 123 0.87 21.35 29.67
CA GLY A 123 0.56 21.64 31.07
C GLY A 123 1.56 21.08 32.09
N LYS A 124 2.66 20.44 31.65
CA LYS A 124 3.67 19.83 32.53
C LYS A 124 5.02 20.52 32.41
N GLU A 125 5.64 20.48 31.23
CA GLU A 125 6.96 21.04 30.98
C GLU A 125 7.07 21.59 29.56
N THR A 126 7.59 22.80 29.43
CA THR A 126 7.73 23.50 28.14
C THR A 126 9.12 23.32 27.52
N ASN A 127 10.11 22.96 28.32
CA ASN A 127 11.50 22.77 27.90
C ASN A 127 11.80 21.28 27.75
N TYR A 128 11.66 20.75 26.54
CA TYR A 128 12.04 19.38 26.22
C TYR A 128 12.65 19.30 24.83
N VAL A 129 13.35 18.21 24.54
CA VAL A 129 13.93 17.98 23.22
C VAL A 129 12.85 17.40 22.29
N PRO A 130 12.42 18.14 21.24
CA PRO A 130 11.42 17.65 20.31
C PRO A 130 11.99 16.53 19.44
N LEU A 131 11.18 15.50 19.15
CA LEU A 131 11.54 14.46 18.18
C LEU A 131 11.72 15.04 16.77
N GLU A 132 11.05 16.15 16.45
CA GLU A 132 11.04 16.75 15.12
C GLU A 132 11.28 18.26 15.14
N ASN A 133 12.17 18.72 14.25
CA ASN A 133 12.50 20.14 14.08
C ASN A 133 11.99 20.74 12.76
N ALA A 134 11.67 19.90 11.77
CA ALA A 134 11.30 20.37 10.44
C ALA A 134 9.89 21.00 10.41
N PRO A 135 9.67 22.10 9.67
CA PRO A 135 8.37 22.79 9.59
C PRO A 135 7.19 21.90 9.19
N ILE A 136 7.44 20.88 8.37
CA ILE A 136 6.43 19.89 7.95
C ILE A 136 5.77 19.18 9.14
N TYR A 137 6.47 19.03 10.26
CA TYR A 137 5.96 18.44 11.50
C TYR A 137 5.58 19.53 12.52
N THR A 138 6.50 20.46 12.80
CA THR A 138 6.36 21.44 13.89
C THR A 138 5.18 22.40 13.69
N GLN A 139 4.98 22.91 12.48
CA GLN A 139 3.86 23.81 12.21
C GLN A 139 2.53 23.10 12.36
N ARG A 140 2.43 21.85 11.90
CA ARG A 140 1.17 21.08 11.96
C ARG A 140 0.78 20.74 13.40
N VAL A 141 1.73 20.29 14.21
CA VAL A 141 1.49 19.99 15.63
C VAL A 141 1.10 21.26 16.38
N ARG A 142 1.79 22.38 16.15
CA ARG A 142 1.39 23.68 16.70
C ARG A 142 -0.04 24.05 16.31
N THR A 143 -0.39 23.93 15.04
CA THR A 143 -1.76 24.23 14.58
C THR A 143 -2.81 23.39 15.30
N VAL A 144 -2.59 22.08 15.46
CA VAL A 144 -3.52 21.20 16.19
C VAL A 144 -3.64 21.62 17.65
N ILE A 145 -2.52 21.86 18.34
CA ILE A 145 -2.51 22.25 19.75
C ILE A 145 -3.23 23.59 19.96
N HIS A 146 -3.07 24.57 19.07
CA HIS A 146 -3.70 25.89 19.21
C HIS A 146 -5.18 25.90 18.82
N GLN A 147 -5.60 25.06 17.86
CA GLN A 147 -6.97 25.07 17.35
C GLN A 147 -7.92 24.15 18.11
N TYR A 148 -7.38 23.18 18.87
CA TYR A 148 -8.21 22.23 19.58
C TYR A 148 -8.65 22.78 20.93
N ASN A 149 -9.96 23.04 21.07
CA ASN A 149 -10.56 23.64 22.26
C ASN A 149 -10.99 22.62 23.33
N GLY A 150 -10.81 21.32 23.09
CA GLY A 150 -11.15 20.24 24.03
C GLY A 150 -9.95 19.68 24.79
N ASN A 151 -10.14 18.58 25.54
CA ASN A 151 -9.03 17.86 26.14
C ASN A 151 -8.27 17.04 25.08
N LEU A 152 -7.27 17.69 24.46
CA LEU A 152 -6.45 17.12 23.39
C LEU A 152 -5.71 15.85 23.84
N ALA A 153 -5.22 15.82 25.08
CA ALA A 153 -4.47 14.69 25.62
C ALA A 153 -5.37 13.45 25.75
N ASP A 154 -6.53 13.61 26.37
CA ASP A 154 -7.48 12.50 26.54
C ASP A 154 -8.00 11.99 25.19
N THR A 155 -8.31 12.89 24.25
CA THR A 155 -8.78 12.50 22.92
C THR A 155 -7.73 11.69 22.17
N LEU A 156 -6.49 12.17 22.10
CA LEU A 156 -5.43 11.44 21.38
C LEU A 156 -5.02 10.16 22.10
N TYR A 157 -5.10 10.12 23.43
CA TYR A 157 -4.90 8.90 24.19
C TYR A 157 -5.96 7.85 23.81
N GLN A 158 -7.24 8.20 23.89
CA GLN A 158 -8.36 7.31 23.55
C GLN A 158 -8.25 6.80 22.11
N GLU A 159 -8.11 7.70 21.13
CA GLU A 159 -8.01 7.31 19.71
C GLU A 159 -6.80 6.40 19.46
N THR A 160 -5.65 6.68 20.08
CA THR A 160 -4.45 5.87 19.90
C THR A 160 -4.58 4.51 20.59
N ALA A 161 -5.14 4.46 21.80
CA ALA A 161 -5.36 3.23 22.54
C ALA A 161 -6.35 2.31 21.79
N GLU A 162 -7.49 2.84 21.36
CA GLU A 162 -8.49 2.09 20.57
C GLU A 162 -7.89 1.53 19.28
N ILE A 163 -7.02 2.29 18.60
CA ILE A 163 -6.30 1.77 17.44
C ILE A 163 -5.38 0.62 17.85
N LEU A 164 -4.53 0.84 18.88
CA LEU A 164 -3.52 -0.12 19.34
C LEU A 164 -4.13 -1.45 19.82
N GLU A 165 -5.28 -1.41 20.49
CA GLU A 165 -6.01 -2.58 20.98
C GLU A 165 -6.51 -3.52 19.86
N VAL A 166 -6.67 -3.00 18.64
CA VAL A 166 -7.11 -3.79 17.48
C VAL A 166 -5.94 -4.46 16.75
N LEU A 167 -4.70 -4.01 16.99
CA LEU A 167 -3.53 -4.66 16.40
C LEU A 167 -3.25 -6.02 17.04
N SER A 168 -2.41 -6.82 16.39
CA SER A 168 -1.73 -7.92 17.08
C SER A 168 -0.87 -7.35 18.22
N GLU A 169 -0.78 -8.08 19.32
CA GLU A 169 0.06 -7.74 20.48
C GLU A 169 1.50 -7.36 20.05
N GLU A 170 2.12 -8.18 19.19
CA GLU A 170 3.46 -7.92 18.66
C GLU A 170 3.60 -6.55 17.95
N HIS A 171 2.58 -6.11 17.21
CA HIS A 171 2.60 -4.80 16.53
C HIS A 171 2.24 -3.65 17.47
N ALA A 172 1.27 -3.86 18.36
CA ALA A 172 0.88 -2.86 19.35
C ALA A 172 2.07 -2.53 20.26
N ASP A 173 2.72 -3.55 20.81
CA ASP A 173 3.89 -3.41 21.69
C ASP A 173 5.06 -2.76 20.98
N LEU A 174 5.34 -3.16 19.74
CA LEU A 174 6.41 -2.56 18.94
C LEU A 174 6.21 -1.05 18.80
N LEU A 175 5.01 -0.63 18.40
CA LEU A 175 4.72 0.78 18.14
C LEU A 175 4.65 1.59 19.44
N ALA A 176 3.95 1.08 20.46
CA ALA A 176 3.78 1.73 21.75
C ALA A 176 5.13 2.01 22.43
N GLN A 177 6.05 1.04 22.41
CA GLN A 177 7.38 1.20 23.00
C GLN A 177 8.27 2.20 22.24
N THR A 178 7.94 2.57 21.00
CA THR A 178 8.64 3.65 20.28
C THR A 178 8.15 5.06 20.63
N LEU A 179 7.04 5.18 21.36
CA LEU A 179 6.48 6.49 21.73
C LEU A 179 7.33 7.13 22.83
N SER A 180 7.71 8.39 22.62
CA SER A 180 8.38 9.21 23.64
C SER A 180 7.43 10.29 24.13
N GLY A 181 7.52 10.65 25.40
CA GLY A 181 6.68 11.67 26.01
C GLY A 181 7.24 12.16 27.35
N TYR A 182 6.44 12.88 28.12
CA TYR A 182 6.82 13.34 29.44
C TYR A 182 7.23 12.15 30.34
N GLN A 183 8.47 12.17 30.83
CA GLN A 183 9.10 11.12 31.65
C GLN A 183 9.19 9.73 30.99
N GLN A 184 8.99 9.64 29.67
CA GLN A 184 9.08 8.38 28.93
C GLN A 184 9.96 8.54 27.70
N GLU A 185 11.03 7.74 27.63
CA GLU A 185 11.86 7.62 26.44
C GLU A 185 11.41 6.40 25.62
N GLY A 186 11.08 6.62 24.35
CA GLY A 186 10.74 5.56 23.43
C GLY A 186 11.99 4.87 22.87
N ALA A 187 11.93 3.55 22.76
CA ALA A 187 13.00 2.74 22.18
C ALA A 187 13.08 2.89 20.65
N ALA A 188 14.25 2.60 20.09
CA ALA A 188 14.43 2.47 18.65
C ALA A 188 13.94 1.11 18.16
N PHE A 189 13.38 1.04 16.95
CA PHE A 189 12.83 -0.21 16.40
C PHE A 189 13.79 -1.40 16.47
N PHE A 190 15.08 -1.20 16.14
CA PHE A 190 16.07 -2.28 16.16
C PHE A 190 16.31 -2.88 17.57
N GLN A 191 15.91 -2.18 18.64
CA GLN A 191 16.01 -2.68 20.02
C GLN A 191 14.81 -3.56 20.41
N LEU A 192 13.72 -3.51 19.66
CA LEU A 192 12.44 -4.15 19.99
C LEU A 192 12.11 -5.36 19.09
N VAL A 193 12.69 -5.41 17.89
CA VAL A 193 12.38 -6.44 16.91
C VAL A 193 13.05 -7.76 17.27
N ALA A 194 12.28 -8.85 17.26
CA ALA A 194 12.78 -10.20 17.52
C ALA A 194 13.90 -10.63 16.56
N ASP A 195 14.84 -11.43 17.06
CA ASP A 195 16.04 -11.86 16.32
C ASP A 195 15.76 -12.40 14.92
N LYS A 196 14.67 -13.17 14.76
CA LYS A 196 14.24 -13.73 13.47
C LYS A 196 13.99 -12.70 12.36
N TYR A 197 13.75 -11.43 12.71
CA TYR A 197 13.49 -10.36 11.74
C TYR A 197 14.63 -9.34 11.66
N THR A 198 15.73 -9.50 12.40
CA THR A 198 16.80 -8.49 12.46
C THR A 198 17.60 -8.35 11.16
N GLN A 199 17.58 -9.37 10.30
CA GLN A 199 18.31 -9.36 9.04
C GLN A 199 17.58 -8.60 7.92
N TYR A 200 18.33 -7.92 7.07
CA TYR A 200 17.78 -7.21 5.92
C TYR A 200 17.13 -8.16 4.88
N PRO A 201 15.90 -7.89 4.39
CA PRO A 201 15.09 -6.69 4.61
C PRO A 201 14.01 -6.82 5.70
N TRP A 202 14.00 -7.91 6.47
CA TRP A 202 12.91 -8.27 7.37
C TRP A 202 12.67 -7.24 8.47
N LEU A 203 13.71 -6.56 8.95
CA LEU A 203 13.58 -5.53 9.97
C LEU A 203 12.72 -4.36 9.48
N ASP A 204 13.03 -3.87 8.28
CA ASP A 204 12.29 -2.77 7.66
C ASP A 204 10.88 -3.19 7.28
N LEU A 205 10.71 -4.40 6.75
CA LEU A 205 9.39 -4.94 6.42
C LEU A 205 8.52 -5.12 7.66
N TYR A 206 9.07 -5.58 8.77
CA TYR A 206 8.33 -5.79 10.02
C TYR A 206 7.90 -4.45 10.63
N LYS A 207 8.82 -3.47 10.66
CA LYS A 207 8.50 -2.08 11.02
C LYS A 207 7.37 -1.53 10.15
N SER A 208 7.49 -1.65 8.83
CA SER A 208 6.45 -1.20 7.90
C SER A 208 5.14 -1.95 8.10
N ALA A 209 5.16 -3.25 8.42
CA ALA A 209 3.95 -4.02 8.68
C ALA A 209 3.16 -3.48 9.88
N ALA A 210 3.86 -3.18 10.99
CA ALA A 210 3.25 -2.57 12.15
C ALA A 210 2.67 -1.18 11.84
N ILE A 211 3.45 -0.31 11.18
CA ILE A 211 2.99 1.04 10.79
C ILE A 211 1.80 0.96 9.83
N HIS A 212 1.84 0.09 8.83
CA HIS A 212 0.75 -0.13 7.89
C HIS A 212 -0.50 -0.67 8.59
N HIS A 213 -0.34 -1.55 9.59
CA HIS A 213 -1.46 -2.02 10.40
C HIS A 213 -2.12 -0.85 11.15
N PHE A 214 -1.32 -0.03 11.84
CA PHE A 214 -1.81 1.15 12.54
C PHE A 214 -2.55 2.12 11.60
N LEU A 215 -1.94 2.45 10.46
CA LEU A 215 -2.56 3.34 9.46
C LEU A 215 -3.84 2.73 8.88
N ALA A 216 -3.88 1.42 8.65
CA ALA A 216 -5.06 0.72 8.13
C ALA A 216 -6.24 0.71 9.11
N GLN A 217 -5.98 0.63 10.42
CA GLN A 217 -7.04 0.78 11.43
C GLN A 217 -7.47 2.23 11.55
N MET A 218 -6.54 3.18 11.66
CA MET A 218 -6.84 4.61 11.79
C MET A 218 -7.74 5.14 10.66
N ILE A 219 -7.54 4.73 9.40
CA ILE A 219 -8.38 5.20 8.28
C ILE A 219 -9.84 4.73 8.34
N LYS A 220 -10.16 3.73 9.17
CA LYS A 220 -11.55 3.30 9.40
C LYS A 220 -12.33 4.29 10.28
N HIS A 221 -11.62 5.20 10.94
CA HIS A 221 -12.15 6.19 11.87
C HIS A 221 -11.96 7.62 11.32
N PRO A 222 -12.71 8.03 10.28
CA PRO A 222 -12.59 9.36 9.69
C PRO A 222 -12.92 10.52 10.65
N GLU A 223 -13.63 10.21 11.75
CA GLU A 223 -13.97 11.12 12.84
C GLU A 223 -12.79 11.45 13.75
N TYR A 224 -11.80 10.56 13.86
CA TYR A 224 -10.64 10.75 14.74
C TYR A 224 -9.82 11.97 14.37
N LEU A 225 -9.38 12.71 15.39
CA LEU A 225 -8.44 13.82 15.26
C LEU A 225 -7.13 13.32 14.65
N LEU A 226 -6.64 12.15 15.04
CA LEU A 226 -5.42 11.57 14.51
C LEU A 226 -5.51 11.31 12.99
N TYR A 227 -6.64 10.77 12.51
CA TYR A 227 -6.88 10.62 11.07
C TYR A 227 -6.91 11.98 10.37
N LYS A 228 -7.66 12.95 10.90
CA LYS A 228 -7.75 14.30 10.32
C LYS A 228 -6.36 14.96 10.23
N PHE A 229 -5.53 14.75 11.25
CA PHE A 229 -4.16 15.23 11.31
C PHE A 229 -3.26 14.57 10.25
N LEU A 230 -3.38 13.27 9.98
CA LEU A 230 -2.54 12.59 8.99
C LEU A 230 -3.09 12.61 7.56
N ARG A 231 -4.38 12.89 7.37
CA ARG A 231 -5.08 12.84 6.08
C ARG A 231 -4.34 13.55 4.93
N PRO A 232 -3.77 14.76 5.10
CA PRO A 232 -3.03 15.40 4.02
C PRO A 232 -1.77 14.64 3.55
N PHE A 233 -1.15 13.84 4.41
CA PHE A 233 -0.03 12.96 4.03
C PHE A 233 -0.54 11.69 3.37
N LEU A 234 -1.58 11.06 3.92
CA LEU A 234 -2.20 9.87 3.31
C LEU A 234 -2.67 10.14 1.87
N LEU A 235 -3.26 11.32 1.62
CA LEU A 235 -3.70 11.69 0.27
C LEU A 235 -2.54 11.81 -0.74
N GLN A 236 -1.30 12.03 -0.29
CA GLN A 236 -0.12 12.10 -1.15
C GLN A 236 0.38 10.72 -1.62
N ASN A 237 -0.09 9.62 -1.01
CA ASN A 237 0.20 8.27 -1.49
C ASN A 237 -0.49 7.99 -2.83
N TYR A 238 -1.66 8.59 -3.07
CA TYR A 238 -2.38 8.45 -4.34
C TYR A 238 -1.73 9.23 -5.48
N ASN A 239 -1.95 8.77 -6.71
CA ASN A 239 -1.70 9.58 -7.91
C ASN A 239 -2.61 10.82 -7.93
N GLN A 240 -1.99 11.98 -7.80
CA GLN A 240 -2.70 13.27 -7.72
C GLN A 240 -3.48 13.60 -9.00
N SER A 241 -3.02 13.11 -10.16
CA SER A 241 -3.73 13.30 -11.43
C SER A 241 -4.98 12.42 -11.52
N MET A 242 -4.89 11.18 -11.02
CA MET A 242 -6.01 10.26 -10.88
C MET A 242 -7.07 10.82 -9.94
N LEU A 243 -6.69 11.37 -8.78
CA LEU A 243 -7.64 11.97 -7.82
C LEU A 243 -8.49 13.08 -8.45
N LYS A 244 -7.87 13.91 -9.32
CA LYS A 244 -8.60 14.93 -10.08
C LYS A 244 -9.58 14.31 -11.10
N THR A 245 -9.25 13.15 -11.68
CA THR A 245 -10.16 12.43 -12.61
C THR A 245 -11.32 11.83 -11.83
N ARG A 246 -11.04 11.15 -10.72
CA ARG A 246 -12.04 10.63 -9.79
C ARG A 246 -13.05 11.69 -9.36
N LYS A 247 -12.57 12.86 -8.93
CA LYS A 247 -13.44 13.97 -8.50
C LYS A 247 -14.46 14.38 -9.56
N LEU A 248 -14.04 14.54 -10.81
CA LEU A 248 -14.95 14.94 -11.91
C LEU A 248 -15.98 13.84 -12.23
N ILE A 249 -15.55 12.58 -12.21
CA ILE A 249 -16.45 11.44 -12.44
C ILE A 249 -17.48 11.31 -11.31
N GLN A 250 -17.07 11.50 -10.06
CA GLN A 250 -17.97 11.52 -8.90
C GLN A 250 -18.97 12.70 -8.96
N GLN A 251 -18.66 13.76 -9.72
CA GLN A 251 -19.59 14.86 -10.01
C GLN A 251 -20.55 14.55 -11.18
N GLY A 252 -20.56 13.32 -11.70
CA GLY A 252 -21.45 12.87 -12.78
C GLY A 252 -20.96 13.24 -14.19
N TRP A 253 -19.69 13.60 -14.37
CA TRP A 253 -19.17 13.96 -15.69
C TRP A 253 -18.88 12.71 -16.52
N SER A 254 -19.24 12.75 -17.81
CA SER A 254 -18.88 11.70 -18.77
C SER A 254 -17.36 11.66 -19.04
N LEU A 255 -16.84 10.51 -19.48
CA LEU A 255 -15.42 10.36 -19.80
C LEU A 255 -14.93 11.36 -20.85
N ASP A 256 -15.74 11.63 -21.87
CA ASP A 256 -15.40 12.61 -22.91
C ASP A 256 -15.31 14.03 -22.35
N LYS A 257 -16.25 14.41 -21.47
CA LYS A 257 -16.22 15.72 -20.80
C LYS A 257 -15.01 15.84 -19.88
N VAL A 258 -14.65 14.77 -19.17
CA VAL A 258 -13.43 14.72 -18.34
C VAL A 258 -12.18 14.87 -19.21
N MET A 259 -12.09 14.17 -20.34
CA MET A 259 -10.97 14.28 -21.28
C MET A 259 -10.78 15.70 -21.79
N GLN A 260 -11.87 16.34 -22.24
CA GLN A 260 -11.86 17.73 -22.73
C GLN A 260 -11.42 18.71 -21.63
N GLN A 261 -12.04 18.64 -20.45
CA GLN A 261 -11.73 19.54 -19.33
C GLN A 261 -10.30 19.38 -18.82
N ARG A 262 -9.81 18.14 -18.76
CA ARG A 262 -8.46 17.84 -18.26
C ARG A 262 -7.39 17.99 -19.33
N LYS A 263 -7.77 18.10 -20.61
CA LYS A 263 -6.87 18.09 -21.77
C LYS A 263 -5.96 16.84 -21.77
N LEU A 264 -6.53 15.68 -21.44
CA LEU A 264 -5.82 14.40 -21.34
C LEU A 264 -6.28 13.43 -22.44
N LYS A 265 -5.35 12.61 -22.93
CA LYS A 265 -5.65 11.54 -23.89
C LYS A 265 -6.52 10.47 -23.24
N LYS A 266 -7.30 9.76 -24.06
CA LYS A 266 -8.16 8.65 -23.62
C LYS A 266 -7.40 7.62 -22.79
N GLY A 267 -6.22 7.20 -23.26
CA GLY A 267 -5.36 6.25 -22.55
C GLY A 267 -5.02 6.69 -21.13
N THR A 268 -4.67 7.96 -20.92
CA THR A 268 -4.35 8.51 -19.59
C THR A 268 -5.56 8.49 -18.64
N ILE A 269 -6.76 8.79 -19.15
CA ILE A 269 -7.99 8.70 -18.34
C ILE A 269 -8.30 7.24 -18.01
N GLN A 270 -8.08 6.30 -18.94
CA GLN A 270 -8.24 4.86 -18.68
C GLN A 270 -7.26 4.37 -17.61
N ASP A 271 -6.00 4.81 -17.66
CA ASP A 271 -4.99 4.50 -16.66
C ASP A 271 -5.42 5.00 -15.26
N HIS A 272 -5.92 6.23 -15.16
CA HIS A 272 -6.45 6.77 -13.91
C HIS A 272 -7.63 5.94 -13.37
N LEU A 273 -8.53 5.48 -14.24
CA LEU A 273 -9.69 4.67 -13.83
C LEU A 273 -9.27 3.29 -13.32
N ILE A 274 -8.32 2.65 -14.01
CA ILE A 274 -7.78 1.35 -13.59
C ILE A 274 -7.07 1.51 -12.25
N GLU A 275 -6.23 2.54 -12.08
CA GLU A 275 -5.55 2.80 -10.82
C GLU A 275 -6.54 3.09 -9.67
N TRP A 276 -7.58 3.88 -9.93
CA TRP A 276 -8.65 4.11 -8.95
C TRP A 276 -9.35 2.79 -8.58
N ALA A 277 -9.68 1.95 -9.57
CA ALA A 277 -10.29 0.65 -9.34
C ALA A 277 -9.40 -0.28 -8.51
N LEU A 278 -8.07 -0.21 -8.65
CA LEU A 278 -7.13 -0.98 -7.83
C LEU A 278 -7.05 -0.45 -6.39
N ALA A 279 -7.09 0.87 -6.21
CA ALA A 279 -6.86 1.51 -4.91
C ALA A 279 -8.09 1.63 -4.00
N ASP A 280 -9.30 1.49 -4.54
CA ASP A 280 -10.54 1.80 -3.84
C ASP A 280 -11.51 0.61 -3.88
N SER A 281 -11.81 0.02 -2.73
CA SER A 281 -12.77 -1.09 -2.61
C SER A 281 -14.18 -0.66 -3.02
N ALA A 282 -14.54 0.62 -2.88
CA ALA A 282 -15.85 1.17 -3.22
C ALA A 282 -15.92 1.71 -4.67
N PHE A 283 -14.98 1.33 -5.55
CA PHE A 283 -15.02 1.73 -6.95
C PHE A 283 -16.34 1.30 -7.63
N PRO A 284 -17.06 2.20 -8.32
CA PRO A 284 -18.39 1.91 -8.85
C PRO A 284 -18.31 1.22 -10.22
N PHE A 285 -17.94 -0.07 -10.24
CA PHE A 285 -17.74 -0.85 -11.48
C PHE A 285 -18.94 -0.80 -12.43
N SER A 286 -20.16 -0.92 -11.91
CA SER A 286 -21.41 -0.90 -12.68
C SER A 286 -21.61 0.35 -13.53
N ASN A 287 -21.03 1.49 -13.14
CA ASN A 287 -21.13 2.75 -13.89
C ASN A 287 -20.36 2.71 -15.21
N PHE A 288 -19.50 1.71 -15.44
CA PHE A 288 -18.64 1.60 -16.61
C PHE A 288 -19.04 0.49 -17.58
N PHE A 289 -20.14 -0.23 -17.30
CA PHE A 289 -20.64 -1.29 -18.16
C PHE A 289 -22.03 -0.94 -18.68
N SER A 290 -22.20 -0.91 -20.00
CA SER A 290 -23.55 -0.90 -20.59
C SER A 290 -24.22 -2.26 -20.36
N GLN A 291 -25.56 -2.34 -20.40
CA GLN A 291 -26.26 -3.64 -20.30
C GLN A 291 -25.78 -4.64 -21.38
N LYS A 292 -25.47 -4.15 -22.58
CA LYS A 292 -24.92 -4.98 -23.65
C LYS A 292 -23.51 -5.45 -23.31
N THR A 293 -22.63 -4.55 -22.86
CA THR A 293 -21.25 -4.87 -22.45
C THR A 293 -21.27 -5.89 -21.31
N GLN A 294 -22.14 -5.70 -20.31
CA GLN A 294 -22.25 -6.59 -19.16
C GLN A 294 -22.58 -8.03 -19.59
N LYS A 295 -23.59 -8.22 -20.45
CA LYS A 295 -23.93 -9.55 -21.00
C LYS A 295 -22.79 -10.20 -21.77
N GLU A 296 -21.95 -9.40 -22.45
CA GLU A 296 -20.76 -9.92 -23.14
C GLU A 296 -19.66 -10.30 -22.15
N LEU A 297 -19.39 -9.47 -21.14
CA LEU A 297 -18.38 -9.74 -20.11
C LEU A 297 -18.73 -10.95 -19.24
N GLU A 298 -20.02 -11.19 -18.99
CA GLU A 298 -20.52 -12.36 -18.25
C GLU A 298 -20.23 -13.70 -18.94
N LYS A 299 -19.92 -13.70 -20.24
CA LYS A 299 -19.47 -14.90 -20.97
C LYS A 299 -18.00 -15.24 -20.72
N LEU A 300 -17.21 -14.32 -20.17
CA LEU A 300 -15.81 -14.59 -19.80
C LEU A 300 -15.76 -15.59 -18.63
N PRO A 301 -14.68 -16.37 -18.50
CA PRO A 301 -14.49 -17.27 -17.37
C PRO A 301 -14.65 -16.55 -16.02
N ILE A 302 -15.19 -17.27 -15.03
CA ILE A 302 -15.34 -16.77 -13.65
C ILE A 302 -14.01 -16.23 -13.10
N ASN A 303 -12.91 -16.92 -13.43
CA ASN A 303 -11.53 -16.62 -13.11
C ASN A 303 -10.82 -15.82 -14.22
N SER A 304 -11.54 -14.99 -14.99
CA SER A 304 -10.98 -14.18 -16.08
C SER A 304 -9.76 -13.34 -15.67
N PHE A 305 -9.62 -13.00 -14.39
CA PHE A 305 -8.45 -12.32 -13.84
C PHE A 305 -7.14 -13.12 -13.94
N ALA A 306 -7.20 -14.46 -14.07
CA ALA A 306 -6.03 -15.32 -14.24
C ALA A 306 -5.51 -15.36 -15.69
N TYR A 307 -6.28 -14.81 -16.65
CA TYR A 307 -5.93 -14.87 -18.07
C TYR A 307 -5.28 -13.55 -18.55
N PRO A 308 -4.25 -13.63 -19.40
CA PRO A 308 -3.74 -12.46 -20.11
C PRO A 308 -4.82 -11.77 -20.94
N PHE A 309 -4.86 -10.44 -20.90
CA PHE A 309 -5.83 -9.65 -21.66
C PHE A 309 -5.87 -9.97 -23.16
N LYS A 310 -4.72 -10.29 -23.76
CA LYS A 310 -4.65 -10.62 -25.19
C LYS A 310 -5.44 -11.88 -25.54
N GLU A 311 -5.52 -12.83 -24.62
CA GLU A 311 -6.29 -14.07 -24.80
C GLU A 311 -7.79 -13.79 -24.67
N LEU A 312 -8.19 -12.90 -23.75
CA LEU A 312 -9.59 -12.53 -23.58
C LEU A 312 -10.12 -11.59 -24.66
N LYS A 313 -9.27 -10.88 -25.40
CA LYS A 313 -9.71 -9.93 -26.43
C LYS A 313 -10.26 -10.62 -27.69
N GLY A 314 -9.85 -11.86 -27.95
CA GLY A 314 -10.12 -12.57 -29.21
C GLY A 314 -11.60 -12.67 -29.58
N ASP A 315 -12.48 -12.75 -28.58
CA ASP A 315 -13.88 -13.17 -28.77
C ASP A 315 -14.92 -12.10 -28.41
N PHE A 316 -14.52 -10.88 -28.03
CA PHE A 316 -15.44 -9.90 -27.41
C PHE A 316 -15.38 -8.49 -27.99
N ASN A 317 -16.55 -7.91 -28.21
CA ASN A 317 -16.71 -6.49 -28.56
C ASN A 317 -16.72 -5.61 -27.32
N ALA A 318 -15.62 -5.64 -26.55
CA ALA A 318 -15.41 -4.82 -25.35
C ALA A 318 -14.10 -4.04 -25.45
N SER A 319 -14.07 -2.84 -24.89
CA SER A 319 -12.87 -2.01 -24.87
C SER A 319 -11.85 -2.53 -23.85
N PHE A 320 -10.59 -2.10 -24.00
CA PHE A 320 -9.53 -2.40 -23.03
C PHE A 320 -9.91 -2.02 -21.59
N LEU A 321 -10.53 -0.85 -21.41
CA LEU A 321 -10.95 -0.39 -20.08
C LEU A 321 -12.01 -1.32 -19.48
N GLU A 322 -13.04 -1.68 -20.24
CA GLU A 322 -14.14 -2.52 -19.76
C GLU A 322 -13.63 -3.90 -19.34
N ILE A 323 -12.82 -4.56 -20.17
CA ILE A 323 -12.24 -5.87 -19.81
C ILE A 323 -11.36 -5.75 -18.57
N ARG A 324 -10.53 -4.70 -18.45
CA ARG A 324 -9.67 -4.52 -17.28
C ARG A 324 -10.45 -4.27 -15.99
N LEU A 325 -11.46 -3.39 -16.04
CA LEU A 325 -12.32 -3.14 -14.89
C LEU A 325 -13.07 -4.41 -14.49
N TYR A 326 -13.52 -5.20 -15.47
CA TYR A 326 -14.18 -6.47 -15.20
C TYR A 326 -13.24 -7.49 -14.54
N GLN A 327 -12.01 -7.68 -15.06
CA GLN A 327 -11.02 -8.54 -14.42
C GLN A 327 -10.71 -8.11 -12.98
N ILE A 328 -10.57 -6.80 -12.75
CA ILE A 328 -10.33 -6.27 -11.40
C ILE A 328 -11.50 -6.58 -10.47
N TRP A 329 -12.73 -6.34 -10.95
CA TRP A 329 -13.96 -6.63 -10.22
C TRP A 329 -14.06 -8.12 -9.85
N ARG A 330 -13.90 -9.03 -10.81
CA ARG A 330 -13.93 -10.49 -10.57
C ARG A 330 -12.89 -10.94 -9.54
N LYS A 331 -11.68 -10.37 -9.58
CA LYS A 331 -10.67 -10.68 -8.56
C LYS A 331 -11.05 -10.15 -7.17
N LYS A 332 -11.69 -8.97 -7.07
CA LYS A 332 -12.18 -8.47 -5.78
C LYS A 332 -13.26 -9.38 -5.20
N GLU A 333 -14.19 -9.83 -6.03
CA GLU A 333 -15.24 -10.76 -5.61
C GLU A 333 -14.68 -12.08 -5.11
N SER A 334 -13.55 -12.56 -5.63
CA SER A 334 -12.90 -13.79 -5.13
C SER A 334 -12.16 -13.63 -3.79
N LEU A 335 -11.96 -12.39 -3.33
CA LEU A 335 -11.28 -12.07 -2.06
C LEU A 335 -12.25 -11.77 -0.91
N CYS A 336 -13.53 -11.57 -1.22
CA CYS A 336 -14.63 -11.38 -0.27
C CYS A 336 -15.34 -12.72 -0.02
#